data_AF-A0A9E3XG05-F1
#
_entry.id   AF-A0A9E3XG05-F1
#
_cell.length_a   1.000
_cell.length_b   1.000
_cell.length_c   1.000
_cell.angle_alpha   90.00
_cell.angle_beta   90.00
_cell.angle_gamma   90.00
#
_symmetry.space_group_name_H-M   'P 1'
#
loop_
_entity.id
_entity.type
_entity.pdbx_description
1 polymer ?
#
loop_
_entity_poly.entity_id
_entity_poly.type
_entity_poly.pdbx_seq_one_letter_code
_entity_poly.pdbx_strand_id
1 'polypeptide(L)'
;MKLKWHVITFFILLISFNAWGQEGPTPISLQECIRIAFERNADVQISRNAAQIAGHNYTASYSSVLPRVNTNYSATNFRSGDATTQQDVPVFDSTNTVVGFVNQEVTNPGFERNSYRASLDVGLDLFDGGAMWNNIRKSKADKNAAYHSLNVQIDQTITAVAENYLNLLKQEKLLEV
;
A
#
# COMPACT_ATOMS: atom_id res chain seq x y z
N MET A 1 76.38 32.02 25.08
CA MET A 1 75.71 31.26 23.99
C MET A 1 74.31 31.86 23.84
N LYS A 2 74.09 32.77 22.87
CA LYS A 2 72.84 33.54 22.76
C LYS A 2 71.80 32.71 21.99
N LEU A 3 70.86 32.11 22.71
CA LEU A 3 69.74 31.39 22.11
C LEU A 3 68.86 32.39 21.35
N LYS A 4 68.77 32.24 20.03
CA LYS A 4 68.05 33.18 19.16
C LYS A 4 66.55 33.09 19.45
N TRP A 5 65.91 34.22 19.74
CA TRP A 5 64.48 34.33 20.07
C TRP A 5 63.58 33.60 19.05
N HIS A 6 63.99 33.53 17.79
CA HIS A 6 63.26 32.87 16.71
C HIS A 6 63.15 31.34 16.89
N VAL A 7 64.11 30.71 17.58
CA VAL A 7 64.07 29.27 17.90
C VAL A 7 63.02 28.98 18.96
N ILE A 8 62.83 29.89 19.92
CA ILE A 8 61.80 29.77 20.96
C ILE A 8 60.40 29.98 20.34
N THR A 9 60.26 30.95 19.43
CA THR A 9 58.98 31.19 18.73
C THR A 9 58.57 30.01 17.84
N PHE A 10 59.54 29.37 17.16
CA PHE A 10 59.29 28.18 16.35
C PHE A 10 58.88 26.96 17.20
N PHE A 11 59.46 26.81 18.40
CA PHE A 11 59.10 25.74 19.32
C PHE A 11 57.70 25.92 19.94
N ILE A 12 57.28 27.16 20.21
CA ILE A 12 55.93 27.49 20.70
C ILE A 12 54.85 27.28 19.62
N LEU A 13 55.18 27.51 18.34
CA LEU A 13 54.27 27.24 17.21
C LEU A 13 53.98 25.75 17.03
N LEU A 14 54.97 24.87 17.30
CA LEU A 14 54.83 23.42 17.21
C LEU A 14 53.97 22.80 18.32
N ILE A 15 53.92 23.42 19.51
CA ILE A 15 53.10 22.96 20.64
C ILE A 15 51.61 23.28 20.41
N SER A 16 51.30 24.29 19.61
CA SER A 16 49.92 24.74 19.34
C SER A 16 49.13 23.82 18.39
N PHE A 17 49.79 22.84 17.75
CA PHE A 17 49.15 21.89 16.82
C PHE A 17 48.59 20.60 17.47
N ASN A 18 48.78 20.40 18.78
CA ASN A 18 48.35 19.17 19.47
C ASN A 18 47.11 19.33 20.37
N ALA A 19 46.40 20.45 20.29
CA ALA A 19 45.33 20.78 21.23
C ALA A 19 43.91 20.72 20.63
N TRP A 20 43.65 19.79 19.73
CA TRP A 20 42.29 19.35 19.40
C TRP A 20 42.18 17.89 19.83
N GLY A 21 42.12 17.69 21.15
CA GLY A 21 41.83 16.39 21.75
C GLY A 21 40.49 15.91 21.23
N GLN A 22 40.51 14.76 20.57
CA GLN A 22 39.32 14.03 20.17
C GLN A 22 38.45 13.84 21.41
N GLU A 23 37.28 14.48 21.45
CA GLU A 23 36.17 14.00 22.27
C GLU A 23 35.95 12.56 21.80
N GLY A 24 36.47 11.60 22.57
CA GLY A 24 36.25 10.19 22.32
C GLY A 24 34.74 9.95 22.18
N PRO A 25 34.31 9.01 21.32
CA PRO A 25 32.89 8.74 21.12
C PRO A 25 32.25 8.55 22.50
N THR A 26 31.31 9.44 22.85
CA THR A 26 30.58 9.31 24.11
C THR A 26 29.95 7.91 24.11
N PRO A 27 30.15 7.11 25.18
CA PRO A 27 29.58 5.78 25.22
C PRO A 27 28.07 5.91 25.04
N ILE A 28 27.54 5.32 23.97
CA ILE A 28 26.11 5.32 23.70
C ILE A 28 25.41 4.73 24.92
N SER A 29 24.49 5.50 25.49
CA SER A 29 23.67 5.02 26.60
C SER A 29 22.63 4.01 26.10
N LEU A 30 22.21 3.09 26.97
CA LEU A 30 21.13 2.15 26.66
C LEU A 30 19.86 2.85 26.14
N GLN A 31 19.54 4.02 26.70
CA GLN A 31 18.39 4.80 26.29
C GLN A 31 18.51 5.32 24.85
N GLU A 32 19.72 5.68 24.43
CA GLU A 32 20.01 6.09 23.06
C GLU A 32 19.95 4.90 22.08
N CYS A 33 20.45 3.72 22.48
CA CYS A 33 20.26 2.48 21.71
C CYS A 33 18.78 2.17 21.50
N ILE A 34 17.96 2.28 22.55
CA ILE A 34 16.52 2.01 22.50
C ILE A 34 15.83 3.02 21.57
N ARG A 35 16.19 4.30 21.63
CA ARG A 35 15.64 5.34 20.75
C ARG A 35 15.94 5.05 19.28
N ILE A 36 17.19 4.74 18.96
CA ILE A 36 17.63 4.42 17.58
C ILE A 36 16.92 3.15 17.09
N ALA A 37 16.80 2.14 17.95
CA ALA A 37 16.08 0.92 17.63
C ALA A 37 14.60 1.20 17.37
N PHE A 38 13.94 2.05 18.16
CA PHE A 38 12.54 2.41 17.90
C PHE A 38 12.31 3.15 16.58
N GLU A 39 13.24 4.03 16.21
CA GLU A 39 13.13 4.78 14.96
C GLU A 39 13.39 3.89 13.73
N ARG A 40 14.33 2.93 13.84
CA ARG A 40 14.84 2.18 12.68
C ARG A 40 14.44 0.71 12.62
N ASN A 41 13.87 0.13 13.66
CA ASN A 41 13.52 -1.29 13.67
C ASN A 41 12.34 -1.56 12.72
N ALA A 42 12.59 -2.39 11.71
CA ALA A 42 11.62 -2.73 10.68
C ALA A 42 10.40 -3.47 11.24
N ASP A 43 10.57 -4.35 12.23
CA ASP A 43 9.49 -5.14 12.82
C ASP A 43 8.51 -4.26 13.59
N VAL A 44 9.01 -3.25 14.32
CA VAL A 44 8.17 -2.23 14.98
C VAL A 44 7.40 -1.42 13.94
N GLN A 45 8.04 -1.02 12.84
CA GLN A 45 7.36 -0.30 11.75
C GLN A 45 6.29 -1.16 11.09
N ILE A 46 6.58 -2.43 10.80
CA ILE A 46 5.62 -3.39 10.24
C ILE A 46 4.42 -3.55 11.18
N SER A 47 4.67 -3.77 12.47
CA SER A 47 3.60 -3.93 13.46
C SER A 47 2.77 -2.66 13.63
N ARG A 48 3.41 -1.49 13.52
CA ARG A 48 2.71 -0.19 13.56
C ARG A 48 1.81 -0.01 12.35
N ASN A 49 2.30 -0.33 11.16
CA ASN A 49 1.52 -0.28 9.93
C ASN A 49 0.35 -1.26 9.98
N ALA A 50 0.56 -2.47 10.52
CA ALA A 50 -0.51 -3.44 10.74
C ALA A 50 -1.60 -2.90 11.68
N ALA A 51 -1.23 -2.26 12.79
CA ALA A 51 -2.18 -1.62 13.70
C ALA A 51 -2.95 -0.46 13.03
N GLN A 52 -2.28 0.35 12.20
CA GLN A 52 -2.94 1.40 11.41
C GLN A 52 -3.92 0.83 10.39
N ILE A 53 -3.54 -0.20 9.65
CA ILE A 53 -4.41 -0.92 8.71
C ILE A 53 -5.64 -1.47 9.44
N ALA A 54 -5.46 -2.09 10.61
CA ALA A 54 -6.59 -2.58 11.41
C ALA A 54 -7.51 -1.44 11.88
N GLY A 55 -6.95 -0.27 12.21
CA GLY A 55 -7.70 0.95 12.48
C GLY A 55 -8.51 1.44 11.27
N HIS A 56 -7.91 1.46 10.08
CA HIS A 56 -8.61 1.80 8.84
C HIS A 56 -9.70 0.79 8.49
N ASN A 57 -9.46 -0.50 8.70
CA ASN A 57 -10.46 -1.56 8.49
C ASN A 57 -11.65 -1.39 9.44
N TYR A 58 -11.42 -1.01 10.70
CA TYR A 58 -12.49 -0.67 11.63
C TYR A 58 -13.32 0.52 11.12
N THR A 59 -12.68 1.60 10.69
CA THR A 59 -13.42 2.73 10.11
C THR A 59 -14.17 2.33 8.83
N ALA A 60 -13.54 1.55 7.95
CA ALA A 60 -14.14 1.05 6.72
C ALA A 60 -15.32 0.09 6.98
N SER A 61 -15.32 -0.66 8.10
CA SER A 61 -16.42 -1.55 8.47
C SER A 61 -17.76 -0.82 8.63
N TYR A 62 -17.74 0.47 8.99
CA TYR A 62 -18.95 1.30 9.04
C TYR A 62 -19.59 1.52 7.67
N SER A 63 -18.85 1.35 6.57
CA SER A 63 -19.46 1.40 5.23
C SER A 63 -20.50 0.30 5.01
N SER A 64 -20.44 -0.79 5.79
CA SER A 64 -21.40 -1.89 5.69
C SER A 64 -22.84 -1.47 6.03
N VAL A 65 -23.02 -0.49 6.91
CA VAL A 65 -24.34 0.02 7.32
C VAL A 65 -24.79 1.26 6.54
N LEU A 66 -23.99 1.71 5.56
CA LEU A 66 -24.28 2.88 4.75
C LEU A 66 -24.79 2.48 3.36
N PRO A 67 -25.61 3.30 2.70
CA PRO A 67 -26.00 3.07 1.32
C PRO A 67 -24.76 3.05 0.42
N ARG A 68 -24.65 2.02 -0.42
CA ARG A 68 -23.67 1.97 -1.50
C ARG A 68 -24.22 2.73 -2.69
N VAL A 69 -23.44 3.68 -3.17
CA VAL A 69 -23.73 4.45 -4.39
C VAL A 69 -22.68 4.09 -5.42
N ASN A 70 -23.08 3.49 -6.53
CA ASN A 70 -22.21 3.18 -7.65
C ASN A 70 -22.66 3.99 -8.87
N THR A 71 -21.70 4.54 -9.59
CA THR A 71 -21.93 5.23 -10.86
C THR A 71 -21.20 4.47 -11.95
N ASN A 72 -21.91 4.11 -13.00
CA ASN A 72 -21.34 3.37 -14.12
C ASN A 72 -21.54 4.16 -15.41
N TYR A 73 -20.47 4.31 -16.18
CA TYR A 73 -20.51 4.88 -17.52
C TYR A 73 -19.86 3.91 -18.49
N SER A 74 -20.52 3.64 -19.61
CA SER A 74 -20.02 2.72 -20.64
C SER A 74 -20.34 3.26 -22.03
N ALA A 75 -19.35 3.16 -22.92
CA ALA A 75 -19.52 3.34 -24.35
C ALA A 75 -19.19 2.01 -25.04
N THR A 76 -20.11 1.50 -25.84
CA THR A 76 -19.94 0.25 -26.57
C THR A 76 -20.21 0.50 -28.04
N ASN A 77 -19.32 0.01 -28.88
CA ASN A 77 -19.50 -0.03 -30.33
C ASN A 77 -19.70 -1.49 -30.73
N PHE A 78 -20.84 -1.77 -31.36
CA PHE A 78 -21.16 -3.07 -31.92
C PHE A 78 -21.12 -2.99 -33.44
N ARG A 79 -20.29 -3.82 -34.06
CA ARG A 79 -20.16 -3.92 -35.52
C ARG A 79 -20.52 -5.33 -35.95
N SER A 80 -21.46 -5.43 -36.87
CA SER A 80 -21.76 -6.65 -37.60
C SER A 80 -21.28 -6.48 -39.03
N GLY A 81 -20.50 -7.44 -39.54
CA GLY A 81 -20.13 -7.50 -40.94
C GLY A 81 -21.30 -7.93 -41.82
N ASP A 82 -21.10 -7.82 -43.14
CA ASP A 82 -22.02 -8.31 -44.15
C ASP A 82 -22.22 -9.83 -44.00
N ALA A 83 -23.46 -10.29 -44.18
CA ALA A 83 -23.80 -11.70 -44.11
C ALA A 83 -24.55 -12.11 -45.38
N THR A 84 -23.92 -12.98 -46.18
CA THR A 84 -24.55 -13.60 -47.35
C THR A 84 -25.25 -14.87 -46.94
N THR A 85 -26.55 -14.96 -47.20
CA THR A 85 -27.37 -16.15 -46.92
C THR A 85 -28.15 -16.55 -48.17
N GLN A 86 -28.26 -17.86 -48.41
CA GLN A 86 -29.13 -18.42 -49.43
C GLN A 86 -30.59 -18.29 -48.94
N GLN A 87 -31.43 -17.55 -49.66
CA GLN A 87 -32.83 -17.38 -49.32
C GLN A 87 -33.71 -17.54 -50.57
N ASP A 88 -34.90 -18.09 -50.38
CA ASP A 88 -35.92 -18.16 -51.43
C ASP A 88 -36.55 -16.79 -51.65
N VAL A 89 -36.27 -16.18 -52.80
CA VAL A 89 -36.79 -14.86 -53.19
C VAL A 89 -37.92 -15.03 -54.20
N PRO A 90 -39.07 -14.33 -54.04
CA PRO A 90 -40.17 -14.42 -54.99
C PRO A 90 -39.80 -13.82 -56.35
N VAL A 91 -40.10 -14.56 -57.42
CA VAL A 91 -39.98 -14.11 -58.81
C VAL A 91 -41.33 -13.53 -59.24
N PHE A 92 -41.31 -12.31 -59.77
CA PHE A 92 -42.51 -11.62 -60.25
C PHE A 92 -42.59 -11.64 -61.78
N ASP A 93 -43.79 -11.85 -62.32
CA ASP A 93 -44.07 -11.66 -63.75
C ASP A 93 -44.25 -10.17 -64.09
N SER A 94 -44.30 -9.83 -65.37
CA SER A 94 -44.57 -8.51 -65.97
C SER A 94 -45.82 -7.80 -65.43
N THR A 95 -46.75 -8.54 -64.81
CA THR A 95 -47.96 -8.04 -64.14
C THR A 95 -47.80 -7.85 -62.62
N ASN A 96 -46.58 -7.98 -62.10
CA ASN A 96 -46.22 -7.88 -60.68
C ASN A 96 -46.87 -8.94 -59.77
N THR A 97 -47.19 -10.11 -60.33
CA THR A 97 -47.71 -11.28 -59.60
C THR A 97 -46.57 -12.25 -59.31
N VAL A 98 -46.51 -12.81 -58.09
CA VAL A 98 -45.51 -13.82 -57.71
C VAL A 98 -45.78 -15.13 -58.47
N VAL A 99 -44.83 -15.56 -59.31
CA VAL A 99 -44.94 -16.76 -60.15
C VAL A 99 -44.07 -17.93 -59.68
N GLY A 100 -43.23 -17.72 -58.66
CA GLY A 100 -42.43 -18.77 -58.05
C GLY A 100 -41.43 -18.20 -57.05
N PHE A 101 -40.63 -19.08 -56.44
CA PHE A 101 -39.52 -18.69 -55.58
C PHE A 101 -38.23 -19.31 -56.13
N VAL A 102 -37.16 -18.54 -56.14
CA VAL A 102 -35.83 -19.02 -56.52
C VAL A 102 -34.87 -18.86 -55.36
N ASN A 103 -34.09 -19.90 -55.11
CA ASN A 103 -33.04 -19.85 -54.11
C ASN A 103 -31.89 -18.99 -54.64
N GLN A 104 -31.63 -17.86 -53.99
CA GLN A 104 -30.59 -16.92 -54.41
C GLN A 104 -29.77 -16.48 -53.20
N GLU A 105 -28.49 -16.22 -53.42
CA GLU A 105 -27.64 -15.55 -52.44
C GLU A 105 -28.09 -14.10 -52.24
N VAL A 106 -28.57 -13.80 -51.03
CA VAL A 106 -28.93 -12.47 -50.59
C VAL A 106 -27.89 -12.00 -49.59
N THR A 107 -27.19 -10.92 -49.92
CA THR A 107 -26.24 -10.27 -49.00
C THR A 107 -26.96 -9.24 -48.15
N ASN A 108 -27.05 -9.51 -46.85
CA ASN A 108 -27.52 -8.54 -45.88
C ASN A 108 -26.35 -7.61 -45.50
N PRO A 109 -26.48 -6.29 -45.71
CA PRO A 109 -25.40 -5.36 -45.39
C PRO A 109 -25.15 -5.34 -43.89
N GLY A 110 -23.88 -5.30 -43.53
CA GLY A 110 -23.42 -5.11 -42.17
C GLY A 110 -23.89 -3.77 -41.61
N PHE A 111 -23.88 -3.67 -40.29
CA PHE A 111 -24.30 -2.47 -39.60
C PHE A 111 -23.44 -2.21 -38.37
N GLU A 112 -23.34 -0.93 -38.02
CA GLU A 112 -22.66 -0.45 -36.83
C GLU A 112 -23.67 0.22 -35.90
N ARG A 113 -23.57 -0.06 -34.60
CA ARG A 113 -24.36 0.61 -33.57
C ARG A 113 -23.46 1.05 -32.43
N ASN A 114 -23.58 2.32 -32.10
CA ASN A 114 -22.97 2.88 -30.90
C ASN A 114 -24.00 2.96 -29.79
N SER A 115 -23.60 2.57 -28.58
CA SER A 115 -24.41 2.63 -27.38
C SER A 115 -23.62 3.31 -26.27
N TYR A 116 -24.21 4.35 -25.69
CA TYR A 116 -23.69 5.03 -24.51
C TYR A 116 -24.70 4.82 -23.38
N ARG A 117 -24.22 4.38 -22.23
CA ARG A 117 -25.04 4.19 -21.03
C ARG A 117 -24.36 4.84 -19.85
N ALA A 118 -25.15 5.55 -19.06
CA ALA A 118 -24.79 6.02 -17.73
C ALA A 118 -25.86 5.50 -16.76
N SER A 119 -25.45 4.88 -15.65
CA SER A 119 -26.34 4.47 -14.57
C SER A 119 -25.82 4.96 -13.22
N LEU A 120 -26.76 5.21 -12.32
CA LEU A 120 -26.53 5.50 -10.91
C LEU A 120 -27.32 4.45 -10.13
N ASP A 121 -26.60 3.63 -9.37
CA ASP A 121 -27.12 2.49 -8.63
C ASP A 121 -26.94 2.77 -7.13
N VAL A 122 -28.05 2.89 -6.40
CA VAL A 122 -28.07 3.13 -4.95
C VAL A 122 -28.70 1.92 -4.26
N GLY A 123 -27.94 1.25 -3.39
CA GLY A 123 -28.39 0.09 -2.64
C GLY A 123 -28.11 0.21 -1.16
N LEU A 124 -29.09 -0.11 -0.32
CA LEU A 124 -28.92 -0.24 1.13
C LEU A 124 -29.57 -1.53 1.60
N ASP A 125 -28.81 -2.34 2.30
CA ASP A 125 -29.33 -3.50 2.99
C ASP A 125 -30.06 -3.04 4.27
N LEU A 126 -31.37 -3.24 4.34
CA LEU A 126 -32.18 -2.83 5.50
C LEU A 126 -32.07 -3.83 6.67
N PHE A 127 -31.87 -5.11 6.36
CA PHE A 127 -31.75 -6.17 7.34
C PHE A 127 -30.98 -7.37 6.78
N ASP A 128 -29.96 -7.82 7.52
CA ASP A 128 -29.07 -8.91 7.14
C ASP A 128 -28.86 -9.94 8.28
N GLY A 129 -29.79 -9.98 9.24
CA GLY A 129 -29.64 -10.81 10.44
C GLY A 129 -28.59 -10.30 11.44
N GLY A 130 -28.15 -9.04 11.32
CA GLY A 130 -27.17 -8.42 12.22
C GLY A 130 -25.72 -8.62 11.80
N ALA A 131 -25.47 -9.11 10.58
CA ALA A 131 -24.12 -9.39 10.09
C ALA A 131 -23.26 -8.12 9.96
N MET A 132 -23.82 -6.99 9.52
CA MET A 132 -23.17 -5.68 9.45
C MET A 132 -22.67 -5.21 10.82
N TRP A 133 -23.53 -5.26 11.84
CA TRP A 133 -23.16 -4.88 13.20
C TRP A 133 -22.14 -5.84 13.81
N ASN A 134 -22.22 -7.13 13.50
CA ASN A 134 -21.21 -8.11 13.87
C ASN A 134 -19.86 -7.84 13.19
N ASN A 135 -19.87 -7.42 11.92
CA ASN A 135 -18.67 -7.05 11.20
C ASN A 135 -17.97 -5.85 11.86
N ILE A 136 -18.70 -4.79 12.20
CA ILE A 136 -18.15 -3.63 12.90
C ILE A 136 -17.55 -4.02 14.26
N ARG A 137 -18.26 -4.84 15.04
CA ARG A 137 -17.78 -5.36 16.33
C ARG A 137 -16.51 -6.18 16.17
N LYS A 138 -16.45 -7.06 15.17
CA LYS A 138 -15.27 -7.86 14.84
C LYS A 138 -14.09 -6.95 14.47
N SER A 139 -14.27 -6.01 13.55
CA SER A 139 -13.18 -5.11 13.14
C SER A 139 -12.67 -4.25 14.29
N LYS A 140 -13.51 -3.90 15.26
CA LYS A 140 -13.08 -3.24 16.51
C LYS A 140 -12.16 -4.13 17.35
N ALA A 141 -12.54 -5.40 17.52
CA ALA A 141 -11.74 -6.37 18.25
C ALA A 141 -10.39 -6.62 17.54
N ASP A 142 -10.42 -6.77 16.22
CA ASP A 142 -9.22 -6.94 15.39
C ASP A 142 -8.28 -5.72 15.48
N LYS A 143 -8.83 -4.50 15.45
CA LYS A 143 -8.08 -3.26 15.72
C LYS A 143 -7.37 -3.35 17.06
N ASN A 144 -8.11 -3.63 18.14
CA ASN A 144 -7.53 -3.68 19.48
C ASN A 144 -6.44 -4.75 19.59
N ALA A 145 -6.65 -5.93 19.01
CA ALA A 145 -5.66 -6.99 18.95
C ALA A 145 -4.37 -6.53 18.25
N ALA A 146 -4.48 -5.85 17.11
CA ALA A 146 -3.31 -5.33 16.39
C ALA A 146 -2.53 -4.27 17.20
N TYR A 147 -3.21 -3.42 17.98
CA TYR A 147 -2.54 -2.49 18.90
C TYR A 147 -1.81 -3.23 20.02
N HIS A 148 -2.37 -4.31 20.56
CA HIS A 148 -1.68 -5.13 21.54
C HIS A 148 -0.46 -5.83 20.93
N SER A 149 -0.56 -6.36 19.71
CA SER A 149 0.58 -6.94 18.98
C SER A 149 1.70 -5.92 18.75
N LEU A 150 1.38 -4.67 18.43
CA LEU A 150 2.37 -3.59 18.35
C LEU A 150 3.10 -3.38 19.67
N ASN A 151 2.37 -3.32 20.79
CA ASN A 151 3.00 -3.13 22.11
C ASN A 151 3.92 -4.31 22.46
N VAL A 152 3.52 -5.54 22.15
CA VAL A 152 4.37 -6.73 22.33
C VAL A 152 5.65 -6.62 21.50
N GLN A 153 5.56 -6.19 20.24
CA GLN A 153 6.73 -6.01 19.39
C GLN A 153 7.67 -4.91 19.93
N ILE A 154 7.10 -3.82 20.46
CA ILE A 154 7.84 -2.73 21.11
C ILE A 154 8.62 -3.29 22.32
N ASP A 155 7.96 -4.04 23.19
CA ASP A 155 8.58 -4.62 24.40
C ASP A 155 9.67 -5.64 24.06
N GLN A 156 9.43 -6.50 23.07
CA GLN A 156 10.43 -7.43 22.54
C GLN A 156 11.65 -6.69 21.99
N THR A 157 11.43 -5.59 21.27
CA THR A 157 12.52 -4.77 20.73
C THR A 157 13.35 -4.13 21.84
N ILE A 158 12.71 -3.56 22.86
CA ILE A 158 13.41 -3.02 24.04
C ILE A 158 14.27 -4.11 24.71
N THR A 159 13.68 -5.28 24.93
CA THR A 159 14.34 -6.40 25.62
C THR A 159 15.57 -6.86 24.83
N ALA A 160 15.43 -7.06 23.52
CA ALA A 160 16.55 -7.46 22.66
C ALA A 160 17.68 -6.41 22.64
N VAL A 161 17.35 -5.11 22.62
CA VAL A 161 18.36 -4.04 22.67
C VAL A 161 19.09 -4.04 24.02
N ALA A 162 18.36 -4.20 25.12
CA ALA A 162 18.94 -4.26 26.46
C ALA A 162 19.88 -5.45 26.63
N GLU A 163 19.49 -6.64 26.18
CA GLU A 163 20.33 -7.84 26.21
C GLU A 163 21.62 -7.65 25.39
N ASN A 164 21.50 -7.12 24.17
CA ASN A 164 22.66 -6.86 23.31
C ASN A 164 23.60 -5.81 23.92
N TYR A 165 23.06 -4.76 24.51
CA TYR A 165 23.85 -3.74 25.19
C TYR A 165 24.63 -4.31 26.39
N LEU A 166 23.96 -5.08 27.25
CA LEU A 166 24.61 -5.73 28.39
C LEU A 166 25.67 -6.76 27.95
N ASN A 167 25.42 -7.48 26.87
CA ASN A 167 26.39 -8.41 26.28
C ASN A 167 27.64 -7.68 25.76
N LEU A 168 27.46 -6.53 25.11
CA LEU A 168 28.57 -5.68 24.66
C LEU A 168 29.44 -5.22 25.85
N LEU A 169 28.82 -4.66 26.89
CA LEU A 169 29.53 -4.22 28.10
C LEU A 169 30.29 -5.35 28.78
N LYS A 170 29.73 -6.56 28.78
CA LYS A 170 30.41 -7.75 29.31
C LYS A 170 31.64 -8.11 28.49
N GLN A 171 31.57 -8.05 27.16
CA GLN A 171 32.70 -8.34 26.27
C GLN A 171 33.82 -7.31 26.41
N GLU A 172 33.49 -6.03 26.52
CA GLU A 172 34.48 -4.96 26.77
C GLU A 172 35.25 -5.22 28.07
N LYS A 173 34.55 -5.55 29.16
CA LYS A 173 35.21 -5.88 30.44
C LYS A 173 36.08 -7.13 30.39
N LEU A 174 35.75 -8.11 29.54
CA LEU A 174 36.57 -9.32 29.39
C LEU A 174 37.84 -9.07 28.57
N LEU A 175 37.87 -8.01 27.75
CA LEU A 175 39.04 -7.62 26.96
C LEU A 175 40.00 -6.70 27.73
N GLU A 176 39.49 -5.97 28.73
CA GLU A 176 40.31 -5.13 29.63
C GLU A 176 41.12 -5.94 30.67
N VAL A 177 40.80 -7.22 30.87
CA VAL A 177 41.48 -8.14 31.81
C VAL A 177 42.56 -8.94 31.11
#